data_AF-A0A1Q5MBJ6-F1
#
_entry.id   AF-A0A1Q5MBJ6-F1
#
_cell.length_a   1.000
_cell.length_b   1.000
_cell.length_c   1.000
_cell.angle_alpha   90.00
_cell.angle_beta   90.00
_cell.angle_gamma   90.00
#
_symmetry.space_group_name_H-M   'P 1'
#
loop_
_entity.id
_entity.type
_entity.pdbx_description
1 polymer ?
#
loop_
_entity_poly.entity_id
_entity_poly.type
_entity_poly.pdbx_seq_one_letter_code
_entity_poly.pdbx_strand_id
1 'polypeptide(L)'
;MTTHIERLIQQLDDSTGPSYDARAELIDIGSEAIPAIIDGLPSLGGFGQLTAIEIFEEVADPRCGPALIALLDSDESTVREWAAMTLASLKIDGAVEPLRRAYRACLERATPPDWSEPGGIRWALTELGARTPVVPPLTARLRATAADNAPGWPSAHFTEIIDDLADHAQVILYSQFWRVDASGTYGVSGPNLDWELDWTAPWEHLVEESRTWSLLEASEAPAGDSIFVAPTWIDRTDLYSER
;
A
#
# COMPACT_ATOMS: atom_id res chain seq x y z
N MET A 1 -13.48 -20.33 -28.13
CA MET A 1 -13.33 -19.39 -27.00
C MET A 1 -11.92 -19.46 -26.41
N THR A 2 -11.40 -20.64 -26.09
CA THR A 2 -10.02 -20.84 -25.59
C THR A 2 -8.94 -20.16 -26.45
N THR A 3 -8.94 -20.35 -27.76
CA THR A 3 -7.94 -19.75 -28.67
C THR A 3 -8.00 -18.23 -28.76
N HIS A 4 -9.16 -17.64 -28.44
CA HIS A 4 -9.33 -16.19 -28.41
C HIS A 4 -8.80 -15.61 -27.11
N ILE A 5 -9.15 -16.22 -25.97
CA ILE A 5 -8.62 -15.82 -24.65
C ILE A 5 -7.08 -15.94 -24.63
N GLU A 6 -6.52 -17.01 -25.18
CA GLU A 6 -5.06 -17.17 -25.33
C GLU A 6 -4.41 -16.03 -26.11
N ARG A 7 -5.05 -15.58 -27.21
CA ARG A 7 -4.57 -14.44 -28.00
C ARG A 7 -4.63 -13.14 -27.20
N LEU A 8 -5.71 -12.91 -26.45
CA LEU A 8 -5.83 -11.73 -25.60
C LEU A 8 -4.76 -11.72 -24.50
N ILE A 9 -4.48 -12.87 -23.89
CA ILE A 9 -3.43 -12.99 -22.86
C ILE A 9 -2.06 -12.61 -23.44
N GLN A 10 -1.72 -13.07 -24.65
CA GLN A 10 -0.45 -12.70 -25.30
C GLN A 10 -0.34 -11.20 -25.61
N GLN A 11 -1.46 -10.48 -25.69
CA GLN A 11 -1.48 -9.04 -25.93
C GLN A 11 -1.30 -8.21 -24.64
N LEU A 12 -1.37 -8.82 -23.46
CA LEU A 12 -1.25 -8.10 -22.19
C LEU A 12 0.13 -7.48 -21.99
N ASP A 13 1.17 -8.06 -22.59
CA ASP A 13 2.55 -7.54 -22.56
C ASP A 13 2.79 -6.34 -23.47
N ASP A 14 1.84 -5.99 -24.34
CA ASP A 14 2.00 -4.86 -25.24
C ASP A 14 1.79 -3.55 -24.48
N SER A 15 2.84 -2.77 -24.24
CA SER A 15 2.71 -1.46 -23.57
C SER A 15 2.00 -0.39 -24.41
N THR A 16 1.41 -0.74 -25.55
CA THR A 16 0.65 0.15 -26.44
C THR A 16 -0.86 -0.14 -26.37
N GLY A 17 -1.65 0.53 -27.24
CA GLY A 17 -3.12 0.41 -27.24
C GLY A 17 -3.72 -1.01 -27.20
N PRO A 18 -3.15 -2.04 -27.85
CA PRO A 18 -3.72 -3.40 -27.85
C PRO A 18 -3.84 -4.07 -26.48
N SER A 19 -3.01 -3.72 -25.48
CA SER A 19 -3.14 -4.30 -24.14
C SER A 19 -4.36 -3.75 -23.40
N TYR A 20 -4.71 -2.47 -23.59
CA TYR A 20 -5.94 -1.91 -23.02
C TYR A 20 -7.19 -2.59 -23.57
N ASP A 21 -7.25 -2.79 -24.89
CA ASP A 21 -8.37 -3.48 -25.52
C ASP A 21 -8.45 -4.94 -25.05
N ALA A 22 -7.31 -5.63 -24.96
CA ALA A 22 -7.27 -7.01 -24.48
C ALA A 22 -7.68 -7.13 -23.01
N ARG A 23 -7.23 -6.21 -22.15
CA ARG A 23 -7.62 -6.12 -20.75
C ARG A 23 -9.14 -5.92 -20.62
N ALA A 24 -9.69 -4.91 -21.31
CA ALA A 24 -11.11 -4.61 -21.26
C ALA A 24 -11.96 -5.81 -21.71
N GLU A 25 -11.55 -6.48 -22.79
CA GLU A 25 -12.27 -7.65 -23.29
C GLU A 25 -12.19 -8.84 -22.32
N LEU A 26 -11.04 -9.08 -21.67
CA LEU A 26 -10.92 -10.13 -20.65
C LEU A 26 -11.75 -9.82 -19.39
N ILE A 27 -11.88 -8.55 -19.01
CA ILE A 27 -12.79 -8.12 -17.93
C ILE A 27 -14.25 -8.38 -18.32
N ASP A 28 -14.63 -8.06 -19.56
CA ASP A 28 -15.99 -8.31 -20.08
C ASP A 28 -16.33 -9.81 -20.16
N ILE A 29 -15.34 -10.66 -20.48
CA ILE A 29 -15.48 -12.13 -20.40
C ILE A 29 -15.62 -12.57 -18.93
N GLY A 30 -14.95 -11.87 -18.01
CA GLY A 30 -15.09 -12.06 -16.57
C GLY A 30 -14.52 -13.39 -16.08
N SER A 31 -15.20 -13.99 -15.10
CA SER A 31 -14.80 -15.23 -14.42
C SER A 31 -14.42 -16.38 -15.35
N GLU A 32 -14.96 -16.45 -16.58
CA GLU A 32 -14.61 -17.50 -17.54
C GLU A 32 -13.17 -17.42 -18.05
N ALA A 33 -12.57 -16.22 -18.06
CA ALA A 33 -11.19 -16.00 -18.49
C ALA A 33 -10.16 -16.36 -17.41
N ILE A 34 -10.55 -16.34 -16.14
CA ILE A 34 -9.63 -16.45 -14.99
C ILE A 34 -8.73 -17.70 -15.05
N PRO A 35 -9.23 -18.93 -15.31
CA PRO A 35 -8.35 -20.10 -15.41
C PRO A 35 -7.28 -19.96 -16.50
N ALA A 36 -7.64 -19.43 -17.67
CA ALA A 36 -6.70 -19.25 -18.76
C ALA A 36 -5.66 -18.16 -18.47
N ILE A 37 -6.07 -17.07 -17.81
CA ILE A 37 -5.13 -16.02 -17.37
C ILE A 37 -4.15 -16.58 -16.35
N ILE A 38 -4.61 -17.38 -15.37
CA ILE A 38 -3.75 -18.06 -14.40
C ILE A 38 -2.72 -18.96 -15.11
N ASP A 39 -3.17 -19.79 -16.06
CA ASP A 39 -2.29 -20.70 -16.80
C ASP A 39 -1.27 -19.95 -17.68
N GLY A 40 -1.67 -18.79 -18.22
CA GLY A 40 -0.83 -17.95 -19.09
C GLY A 40 0.10 -16.99 -18.35
N LEU A 41 -0.18 -16.68 -17.08
CA LEU A 41 0.55 -15.71 -16.27
C LEU A 41 2.08 -15.89 -16.26
N PRO A 42 2.65 -17.13 -16.19
CA PRO A 42 4.10 -17.33 -16.22
C PRO A 42 4.77 -16.98 -17.56
N SER A 43 3.98 -16.84 -18.64
CA SER A 43 4.49 -16.44 -19.95
C SER A 43 4.56 -14.92 -20.15
N LEU A 44 3.95 -14.15 -19.23
CA LEU A 44 3.90 -12.70 -19.30
C LEU A 44 5.15 -12.07 -18.67
N GLY A 45 5.58 -10.94 -19.24
CA GLY A 45 6.52 -10.02 -18.61
C GLY A 45 5.88 -9.23 -17.47
N GLY A 46 6.68 -8.40 -16.79
CA GLY A 46 6.20 -7.63 -15.63
C GLY A 46 4.99 -6.73 -15.95
N PHE A 47 4.97 -6.10 -17.13
CA PHE A 47 3.83 -5.30 -17.58
C PHE A 47 2.57 -6.16 -17.76
N GLY A 48 2.64 -7.29 -18.48
CA GLY A 48 1.50 -8.18 -18.65
C GLY A 48 1.01 -8.78 -17.33
N GLN A 49 1.91 -9.07 -16.39
CA GLN A 49 1.54 -9.51 -15.04
C GLN A 49 0.77 -8.43 -14.27
N LEU A 50 1.18 -7.16 -14.34
CA LEU A 50 0.43 -6.04 -13.74
C LEU A 50 -0.96 -5.92 -14.36
N THR A 51 -1.05 -5.95 -15.69
CA THR A 51 -2.34 -5.93 -16.40
C THR A 51 -3.23 -7.12 -15.99
N ALA A 52 -2.66 -8.31 -15.81
CA ALA A 52 -3.40 -9.47 -15.33
C ALA A 52 -3.89 -9.31 -13.88
N ILE A 53 -3.09 -8.70 -12.99
CA ILE A 53 -3.52 -8.35 -11.62
C ILE A 53 -4.71 -7.38 -11.67
N GLU A 54 -4.67 -6.36 -12.53
CA GLU A 54 -5.80 -5.43 -12.68
C GLU A 54 -7.08 -6.16 -13.13
N ILE A 55 -6.97 -7.14 -14.03
CA ILE A 55 -8.12 -7.97 -14.43
C ILE A 55 -8.63 -8.78 -13.22
N PHE A 56 -7.75 -9.35 -12.42
CA PHE A 56 -8.14 -10.10 -11.22
C PHE A 56 -8.89 -9.24 -10.20
N GLU A 57 -8.45 -8.00 -10.00
CA GLU A 57 -9.12 -7.05 -9.10
C GLU A 57 -10.52 -6.67 -9.62
N GLU A 58 -10.63 -6.30 -10.90
CA GLU A 58 -11.90 -5.87 -11.51
C GLU A 58 -12.93 -7.00 -11.63
N VAL A 59 -12.48 -8.21 -11.99
CA VAL A 59 -13.36 -9.38 -12.11
C VAL A 59 -13.74 -9.94 -10.72
N ALA A 60 -12.91 -9.70 -9.71
CA ALA A 60 -13.11 -10.10 -8.32
C ALA A 60 -13.41 -11.60 -8.11
N ASP A 61 -12.78 -12.46 -8.91
CA ASP A 61 -12.91 -13.91 -8.78
C ASP A 61 -11.81 -14.49 -7.87
N PRO A 62 -12.16 -15.07 -6.70
CA PRO A 62 -11.17 -15.53 -5.74
C PRO A 62 -10.29 -16.71 -6.23
N ARG A 63 -10.62 -17.34 -7.37
CA ARG A 63 -9.80 -18.41 -7.96
C ARG A 63 -8.41 -17.94 -8.38
N CYS A 64 -8.18 -16.63 -8.54
CA CYS A 64 -6.85 -16.06 -8.80
C CYS A 64 -5.92 -16.08 -7.57
N GLY A 65 -6.44 -16.32 -6.36
CA GLY A 65 -5.69 -16.25 -5.10
C GLY A 65 -4.35 -17.00 -5.12
N PRO A 66 -4.27 -18.28 -5.56
CA PRO A 66 -3.00 -18.99 -5.67
C PRO A 66 -1.99 -18.35 -6.64
N ALA A 67 -2.46 -17.76 -7.74
CA ALA A 67 -1.60 -17.09 -8.70
C ALA A 67 -1.06 -15.76 -8.13
N LEU A 68 -1.92 -14.98 -7.47
CA LEU A 68 -1.50 -13.77 -6.75
C LEU A 68 -0.50 -14.07 -5.63
N ILE A 69 -0.69 -15.17 -4.88
CA ILE A 69 0.28 -15.63 -3.88
C ILE A 69 1.64 -15.93 -4.52
N ALA A 70 1.66 -16.56 -5.70
CA ALA A 70 2.92 -16.84 -6.41
C ALA A 70 3.62 -15.55 -6.88
N LEU A 71 2.85 -14.51 -7.26
CA LEU A 71 3.41 -13.22 -7.67
C LEU A 71 4.08 -12.44 -6.52
N LEU A 72 3.85 -12.80 -5.25
CA LEU A 72 4.60 -12.26 -4.12
C LEU A 72 6.10 -12.62 -4.16
N ASP A 73 6.48 -13.63 -4.94
CA ASP A 73 7.87 -14.04 -5.18
C ASP A 73 8.41 -13.54 -6.55
N SER A 74 7.69 -12.64 -7.25
CA SER A 74 8.16 -12.04 -8.52
C SER A 74 9.47 -11.29 -8.34
N ASP A 75 10.28 -11.19 -9.39
CA ASP A 75 11.51 -10.36 -9.39
C ASP A 75 11.20 -8.86 -9.38
N GLU A 76 10.03 -8.45 -9.86
CA GLU A 76 9.59 -7.06 -9.98
C GLU A 76 8.85 -6.58 -8.72
N SER A 77 9.35 -5.54 -8.04
CA SER A 77 8.75 -5.03 -6.79
C SER A 77 7.32 -4.53 -6.96
N THR A 78 7.02 -3.87 -8.07
CA THR A 78 5.66 -3.38 -8.38
C THR A 78 4.66 -4.53 -8.52
N VAL A 79 5.09 -5.66 -9.11
CA VAL A 79 4.26 -6.86 -9.22
C VAL A 79 3.97 -7.44 -7.83
N ARG A 80 4.98 -7.52 -6.97
CA ARG A 80 4.82 -7.98 -5.58
C ARG A 80 3.86 -7.08 -4.79
N GLU A 81 3.99 -5.76 -4.96
CA GLU A 81 3.11 -4.76 -4.33
C GLU A 81 1.65 -4.92 -4.75
N TRP A 82 1.38 -4.94 -6.05
CA TRP A 82 0.01 -5.02 -6.58
C TRP A 82 -0.64 -6.37 -6.27
N ALA A 83 0.15 -7.45 -6.30
CA ALA A 83 -0.32 -8.76 -5.87
C ALA A 83 -0.75 -8.76 -4.40
N ALA A 84 0.06 -8.16 -3.51
CA ALA A 84 -0.29 -8.04 -2.09
C ALA A 84 -1.57 -7.24 -1.87
N MET A 85 -1.70 -6.09 -2.55
CA MET A 85 -2.91 -5.26 -2.46
C MET A 85 -4.15 -6.01 -2.95
N THR A 86 -4.05 -6.68 -4.11
CA THR A 86 -5.18 -7.43 -4.69
C THR A 86 -5.61 -8.59 -3.80
N LEU A 87 -4.67 -9.31 -3.15
CA LEU A 87 -5.00 -10.37 -2.19
C LEU A 87 -5.88 -9.84 -1.03
N ALA A 88 -5.61 -8.63 -0.56
CA ALA A 88 -6.41 -7.99 0.47
C ALA A 88 -7.73 -7.40 -0.04
N SER A 89 -7.76 -6.80 -1.23
CA SER A 89 -8.99 -6.33 -1.88
C SER A 89 -9.98 -7.49 -2.05
N LEU A 90 -9.49 -8.66 -2.46
CA LEU A 90 -10.29 -9.86 -2.69
C LEU A 90 -10.52 -10.70 -1.42
N LYS A 91 -10.01 -10.26 -0.26
CA LYS A 91 -10.12 -10.95 1.04
C LYS A 91 -9.69 -12.43 0.98
N ILE A 92 -8.54 -12.68 0.35
CA ILE A 92 -7.96 -14.02 0.26
C ILE A 92 -7.28 -14.37 1.60
N ASP A 93 -8.06 -14.93 2.54
CA ASP A 93 -7.58 -15.26 3.90
C ASP A 93 -6.31 -16.14 3.92
N GLY A 94 -6.15 -17.01 2.92
CA GLY A 94 -4.96 -17.87 2.77
C GLY A 94 -3.65 -17.11 2.46
N ALA A 95 -3.72 -15.80 2.24
CA ALA A 95 -2.57 -14.96 1.90
C ALA A 95 -1.76 -14.47 3.11
N VAL A 96 -2.26 -14.60 4.35
CA VAL A 96 -1.61 -14.03 5.55
C VAL A 96 -0.16 -14.51 5.70
N GLU A 97 0.08 -15.82 5.70
CA GLU A 97 1.44 -16.36 5.84
C GLU A 97 2.36 -16.07 4.63
N PRO A 98 1.87 -16.17 3.37
CA PRO A 98 2.61 -15.68 2.20
C PRO A 98 3.01 -14.20 2.33
N LEU A 99 2.10 -13.31 2.75
CA LEU A 99 2.37 -11.89 2.93
C LEU A 99 3.42 -11.66 4.04
N ARG A 100 3.36 -12.38 5.16
CA ARG A 100 4.40 -12.31 6.20
C ARG A 100 5.77 -12.74 5.68
N ARG A 101 5.82 -13.78 4.82
CA ARG A 101 7.06 -14.22 4.18
C ARG A 101 7.59 -13.16 3.22
N ALA A 102 6.74 -12.61 2.36
CA ALA A 102 7.10 -11.55 1.42
C ALA A 102 7.64 -10.32 2.16
N TYR A 103 6.98 -9.93 3.27
CA TYR A 103 7.44 -8.84 4.11
C TYR A 103 8.82 -9.11 4.71
N ARG A 104 9.06 -10.31 5.26
CA ARG A 104 10.40 -10.70 5.75
C ARG A 104 11.45 -10.65 4.64
N ALA A 105 11.11 -11.07 3.43
CA ALA A 105 12.01 -11.00 2.29
C ALA A 105 12.37 -9.54 1.92
N CYS A 106 11.46 -8.57 2.11
CA CYS A 106 11.76 -7.15 1.95
C CYS A 106 12.82 -6.69 2.96
N LEU A 107 12.68 -7.11 4.23
CA LEU A 107 13.64 -6.79 5.29
C LEU A 107 15.02 -7.41 5.01
N GLU A 108 15.06 -8.65 4.52
CA GLU A 108 16.31 -9.32 4.13
C GLU A 108 17.02 -8.62 2.96
N ARG A 109 16.25 -8.01 2.03
CA ARG A 109 16.78 -7.19 0.93
C ARG A 109 17.15 -5.76 1.35
N ALA A 110 16.90 -5.38 2.60
CA ALA A 110 16.98 -4.00 3.07
C ALA A 110 16.17 -3.03 2.20
N THR A 111 15.01 -3.48 1.68
CA THR A 111 14.07 -2.60 0.99
C THR A 111 13.50 -1.60 2.00
N PRO A 112 13.54 -0.29 1.73
CA PRO A 112 12.94 0.72 2.61
C PRO A 112 11.49 0.37 2.95
N PRO A 113 11.04 0.54 4.20
CA PRO A 113 9.71 0.12 4.61
C PRO A 113 8.61 1.00 4.02
N ASP A 114 8.91 2.17 3.49
CA ASP A 114 8.02 3.07 2.80
C ASP A 114 8.03 2.86 1.27
N TRP A 115 7.05 3.46 0.60
CA TRP A 115 6.96 3.60 -0.87
C TRP A 115 7.52 2.42 -1.67
N SER A 116 6.75 1.32 -1.78
CA SER A 116 6.96 0.15 -2.66
C SER A 116 6.19 -1.05 -2.04
N GLU A 117 6.58 -2.27 -2.41
CA GLU A 117 6.03 -3.52 -1.88
C GLU A 117 5.86 -3.60 -0.35
N PRO A 118 6.74 -3.05 0.53
CA PRO A 118 6.57 -3.23 1.97
C PRO A 118 5.35 -2.46 2.48
N GLY A 119 5.05 -1.30 1.86
CA GLY A 119 3.85 -0.52 2.13
C GLY A 119 2.58 -1.29 1.74
N GLY A 120 2.53 -1.79 0.49
CA GLY A 120 1.41 -2.60 -0.01
C GLY A 120 1.18 -3.87 0.81
N ILE A 121 2.26 -4.57 1.21
CA ILE A 121 2.18 -5.77 2.04
C ILE A 121 1.69 -5.45 3.45
N ARG A 122 2.17 -4.38 4.10
CA ARG A 122 1.66 -3.98 5.43
C ARG A 122 0.19 -3.58 5.39
N TRP A 123 -0.22 -2.86 4.34
CA TRP A 123 -1.63 -2.54 4.13
C TRP A 123 -2.45 -3.82 3.99
N ALA A 124 -2.01 -4.76 3.16
CA ALA A 124 -2.69 -6.03 2.96
C ALA A 124 -2.81 -6.85 4.25
N LEU A 125 -1.74 -6.93 5.05
CA LEU A 125 -1.77 -7.57 6.36
C LEU A 125 -2.77 -6.88 7.32
N THR A 126 -2.91 -5.57 7.25
CA THR A 126 -3.88 -4.82 8.06
C THR A 126 -5.31 -5.14 7.63
N GLU A 127 -5.57 -5.13 6.32
CA GLU A 127 -6.88 -5.42 5.72
C GLU A 127 -7.37 -6.85 5.93
N LEU A 128 -6.44 -7.80 6.10
CA LEU A 128 -6.72 -9.19 6.43
C LEU A 128 -6.72 -9.44 7.95
N GLY A 129 -6.58 -8.40 8.78
CA GLY A 129 -6.59 -8.52 10.25
C GLY A 129 -5.35 -9.19 10.85
N ALA A 130 -4.29 -9.36 10.06
CA ALA A 130 -3.00 -9.94 10.48
C ALA A 130 -2.01 -8.91 11.04
N ARG A 131 -2.34 -7.62 10.93
CA ARG A 131 -1.61 -6.49 11.51
C ARG A 131 -2.60 -5.50 12.11
N THR A 132 -2.28 -4.92 13.26
CA THR A 132 -3.05 -3.83 13.86
C THR A 132 -2.09 -2.69 14.18
N PRO A 133 -2.11 -1.57 13.43
CA PRO A 133 -1.32 -0.41 13.79
C PRO A 133 -1.71 0.08 15.18
N VAL A 134 -0.72 0.29 16.04
CA VAL A 134 -0.96 0.90 17.35
C VAL A 134 -1.29 2.38 17.11
N VAL A 135 -2.46 2.81 17.58
CA VAL A 135 -2.87 4.23 17.58
C VAL A 135 -2.79 4.73 19.02
N PRO A 136 -1.84 5.61 19.34
CA PRO A 136 -1.72 6.21 20.66
C PRO A 136 -2.96 6.99 21.13
N PRO A 137 -3.21 7.12 22.45
CA PRO A 137 -4.45 7.66 22.97
C PRO A 137 -4.78 9.10 22.56
N LEU A 138 -3.78 9.99 22.51
CA LEU A 138 -4.01 11.38 22.11
C LEU A 138 -4.31 11.45 20.61
N THR A 139 -3.56 10.73 19.78
CA THR A 139 -3.79 10.56 18.34
C THR A 139 -5.20 10.03 18.09
N ALA A 140 -5.63 8.98 18.78
CA ALA A 140 -7.00 8.44 18.66
C ALA A 140 -8.07 9.49 19.03
N ARG A 141 -7.85 10.24 20.11
CA ARG A 141 -8.76 11.31 20.55
C ARG A 141 -8.88 12.44 19.53
N LEU A 142 -7.77 12.86 18.92
CA LEU A 142 -7.74 13.90 17.90
C LEU A 142 -8.42 13.45 16.60
N ARG A 143 -8.50 12.14 16.33
CA ARG A 143 -9.27 11.63 15.19
C ARG A 143 -10.76 11.86 15.37
N ALA A 144 -11.28 11.65 16.59
CA ALA A 144 -12.70 11.80 16.90
C ALA A 144 -13.22 13.25 16.77
N THR A 145 -12.32 14.23 16.67
CA THR A 145 -12.68 15.63 16.40
C THR A 145 -12.75 15.96 14.91
N ALA A 146 -12.35 15.03 14.04
CA ALA A 146 -12.48 15.14 12.59
C ALA A 146 -13.89 14.72 12.11
N ALA A 147 -14.27 15.14 10.91
CA ALA A 147 -15.46 14.59 10.26
C ALA A 147 -15.24 13.10 9.91
N ASP A 148 -16.29 12.27 9.99
CA ASP A 148 -16.20 10.82 9.76
C ASP A 148 -15.65 10.45 8.37
N ASN A 149 -15.80 11.33 7.39
CA ASN A 149 -15.31 11.14 6.02
C ASN A 149 -13.91 11.72 5.78
N ALA A 150 -13.26 12.30 6.80
CA ALA A 150 -11.92 12.84 6.65
C ALA A 150 -10.89 11.71 6.53
N PRO A 151 -9.94 11.81 5.59
CA PRO A 151 -8.91 10.78 5.38
C PRO A 151 -7.91 10.67 6.54
N GLY A 152 -7.89 11.67 7.44
CA GLY A 152 -6.87 11.81 8.47
C GLY A 152 -7.35 12.59 9.69
N TRP A 153 -6.41 13.30 10.29
CA TRP A 153 -6.61 14.22 11.43
C TRP A 153 -6.57 15.67 10.96
N PRO A 154 -7.19 16.63 11.65
CA PRO A 154 -7.01 18.04 11.33
C PRO A 154 -5.52 18.40 11.37
N SER A 155 -4.99 19.06 10.33
CA SER A 155 -3.55 19.36 10.24
C SER A 155 -3.09 20.34 11.33
N ALA A 156 -4.02 21.10 11.92
CA ALA A 156 -3.75 21.94 13.09
C ALA A 156 -3.20 21.17 14.30
N HIS A 157 -3.43 19.86 14.37
CA HIS A 157 -2.95 19.00 15.45
C HIS A 157 -1.74 18.14 15.06
N PHE A 158 -1.10 18.45 13.93
CA PHE A 158 -0.08 17.57 13.38
C PHE A 158 1.13 17.44 14.32
N THR A 159 1.57 18.54 14.94
CA THR A 159 2.62 18.53 15.97
C THR A 159 2.28 17.60 17.14
N GLU A 160 1.07 17.67 17.69
CA GLU A 160 0.65 16.81 18.80
C GLU A 160 0.60 15.33 18.41
N ILE A 161 0.24 15.03 17.17
CA ILE A 161 0.23 13.66 16.64
C ILE A 161 1.66 13.13 16.51
N ILE A 162 2.57 13.94 15.97
CA ILE A 162 3.98 13.57 15.82
C ILE A 162 4.60 13.23 17.18
N ASP A 163 4.39 14.10 18.18
CA ASP A 163 4.91 13.91 19.52
C ASP A 163 4.31 12.66 20.18
N ASP A 164 3.00 12.43 20.05
CA ASP A 164 2.33 11.27 20.64
C ASP A 164 2.77 9.94 19.99
N LEU A 165 2.98 9.92 18.67
CA LEU A 165 3.54 8.76 17.96
C LEU A 165 4.98 8.47 18.42
N ALA A 166 5.82 9.50 18.49
CA ALA A 166 7.21 9.36 18.93
C ALA A 166 7.32 8.90 20.39
N ASP A 167 6.49 9.45 21.29
CA ASP A 167 6.45 9.07 22.71
C ASP A 167 5.98 7.61 22.91
N HIS A 168 5.31 7.03 21.92
CA HIS A 168 4.94 5.61 21.86
C HIS A 168 5.89 4.76 21.00
N ALA A 169 7.11 5.25 20.75
CA ALA A 169 8.16 4.57 19.99
C ALA A 169 7.76 4.18 18.56
N GLN A 170 6.97 5.04 17.89
CA GLN A 170 6.56 4.86 16.50
C GLN A 170 7.31 5.81 15.58
N VAL A 171 7.55 5.35 14.35
CA VAL A 171 8.27 6.07 13.30
C VAL A 171 7.27 6.46 12.22
N ILE A 172 7.14 7.76 11.94
CA ILE A 172 6.40 8.26 10.77
C ILE A 172 7.28 8.04 9.54
N LEU A 173 6.70 7.42 8.52
CA LEU A 173 7.32 7.16 7.23
C LEU A 173 7.10 8.31 6.25
N TYR A 174 5.86 8.78 6.17
CA TYR A 174 5.47 9.90 5.32
C TYR A 174 4.09 10.43 5.76
N SER A 175 3.75 11.62 5.29
CA SER A 175 2.47 12.27 5.56
C SER A 175 1.80 12.69 4.26
N GLN A 176 0.50 12.48 4.15
CA GLN A 176 -0.31 13.00 3.04
C GLN A 176 -1.26 14.07 3.53
N PHE A 177 -1.39 15.16 2.75
CA PHE A 177 -2.27 16.27 3.09
C PHE A 177 -3.47 16.30 2.17
N TRP A 178 -4.62 16.63 2.77
CA TRP A 178 -5.91 16.59 2.10
C TRP A 178 -6.70 17.84 2.45
N ARG A 179 -7.35 18.44 1.46
CA ARG A 179 -8.36 19.46 1.65
C ARG A 179 -9.73 18.82 1.52
N VAL A 180 -10.56 19.00 2.55
CA VAL A 180 -11.94 18.50 2.58
C VAL A 180 -12.88 19.70 2.60
N ASP A 181 -13.74 19.80 1.59
CA ASP A 181 -14.78 20.82 1.51
C ASP A 181 -16.10 20.22 0.98
N ALA A 182 -17.11 21.07 0.76
CA ALA A 182 -18.42 20.63 0.30
C ALA A 182 -18.40 19.96 -1.09
N SER A 183 -17.36 20.18 -1.90
CA SER A 183 -17.21 19.62 -3.25
C SER A 183 -16.45 18.30 -3.29
N GLY A 184 -15.72 17.95 -2.23
CA GLY A 184 -15.07 16.66 -2.11
C GLY A 184 -13.79 16.69 -1.26
N THR A 185 -13.00 15.63 -1.43
CA THR A 185 -11.67 15.48 -0.81
C THR A 185 -10.62 15.55 -1.90
N TYR A 186 -9.66 16.46 -1.75
CA TYR A 186 -8.63 16.73 -2.74
C TYR A 186 -7.25 16.61 -2.10
N GLY A 187 -6.33 15.92 -2.79
CA GLY A 187 -4.93 15.90 -2.37
C GLY A 187 -4.32 17.31 -2.42
N VAL A 188 -3.54 17.63 -1.40
CA VAL A 188 -2.78 18.88 -1.30
C VAL A 188 -1.31 18.51 -1.19
N SER A 189 -0.45 19.22 -1.92
CA SER A 189 0.99 19.04 -1.78
C SER A 189 1.42 19.43 -0.35
N GLY A 190 2.08 18.50 0.32
CA GLY A 190 2.85 18.80 1.53
C GLY A 190 4.07 19.68 1.22
N PRO A 191 4.84 20.05 2.24
CA PRO A 191 6.10 20.73 2.01
C PRO A 191 7.06 19.77 1.29
N ASN A 192 7.82 20.28 0.33
CA ASN A 192 8.78 19.49 -0.46
C ASN A 192 10.07 19.28 0.34
N LEU A 193 9.97 18.55 1.45
CA LEU A 193 11.12 18.14 2.24
C LEU A 193 11.65 16.82 1.70
N ASP A 194 12.89 16.83 1.25
CA ASP A 194 13.62 15.64 0.82
C ASP A 194 14.40 15.11 2.03
N TRP A 195 13.84 14.12 2.72
CA TRP A 195 14.44 13.47 3.89
C TRP A 195 14.35 11.95 3.75
N GLU A 196 15.37 11.28 4.27
CA GLU A 196 15.48 9.82 4.29
C GLU A 196 15.97 9.42 5.68
N LEU A 197 15.40 8.35 6.24
CA LEU A 197 15.81 7.82 7.54
C LEU A 197 17.00 6.88 7.39
N ASP A 198 17.94 6.92 8.33
CA ASP A 198 19.00 5.93 8.41
C ASP A 198 18.48 4.62 9.00
N TRP A 199 17.93 3.75 8.15
CA TRP A 199 17.42 2.43 8.53
C TRP A 199 18.46 1.49 9.16
N THR A 200 19.74 1.87 9.20
CA THR A 200 20.80 1.13 9.90
C THR A 200 20.97 1.56 11.36
N ALA A 201 20.37 2.69 11.76
CA ALA A 201 20.44 3.21 13.11
C ALA A 201 19.59 2.40 14.11
N PRO A 202 19.87 2.50 15.43
CA PRO A 202 19.00 1.94 16.46
C PRO A 202 17.58 2.50 16.37
N TRP A 203 16.57 1.70 16.75
CA TRP A 203 15.16 2.10 16.68
C TRP A 203 14.87 3.42 17.40
N GLU A 204 15.49 3.64 18.55
CA GLU A 204 15.33 4.86 19.33
C GLU A 204 15.88 6.09 18.59
N HIS A 205 16.91 5.91 17.76
CA HIS A 205 17.42 6.97 16.90
C HIS A 205 16.46 7.27 15.74
N LEU A 206 15.93 6.21 15.10
CA LEU A 206 14.93 6.35 14.03
C LEU A 206 13.68 7.11 14.50
N VAL A 207 13.22 6.85 15.73
CA VAL A 207 12.08 7.57 16.32
C VAL A 207 12.39 9.06 16.48
N GLU A 208 13.55 9.43 17.02
CA GLU A 208 13.93 10.83 17.21
C GLU A 208 14.22 11.56 15.88
N GLU A 209 14.85 10.87 14.92
CA GLU A 209 15.10 11.39 13.58
C GLU A 209 13.78 11.66 12.84
N SER A 210 12.87 10.68 12.84
CA SER A 210 11.52 10.82 12.29
C SER A 210 10.75 11.96 12.95
N ARG A 211 10.76 12.04 14.28
CA ARG A 211 10.14 13.15 15.03
C ARG A 211 10.69 14.50 14.57
N THR A 212 12.00 14.63 14.45
CA THR A 212 12.66 15.88 14.04
C THR A 212 12.23 16.32 12.65
N TRP A 213 12.25 15.39 11.67
CA TRP A 213 11.83 15.69 10.30
C TRP A 213 10.34 15.99 10.20
N SER A 214 9.49 15.22 10.86
CA SER A 214 8.05 15.45 10.83
C SER A 214 7.66 16.76 11.53
N LEU A 215 8.38 17.20 12.58
CA LEU A 215 8.16 18.52 13.18
C LEU A 215 8.53 19.67 12.22
N LEU A 216 9.58 19.51 11.44
CA LEU A 216 9.91 20.44 10.37
C LEU A 216 8.81 20.45 9.30
N GLU A 217 8.35 19.27 8.87
CA GLU A 217 7.21 19.11 7.95
C GLU A 217 5.98 19.85 8.47
N ALA A 218 5.60 19.62 9.73
CA ALA A 218 4.45 20.27 10.35
C ALA A 218 4.56 21.80 10.40
N SER A 219 5.77 22.34 10.54
CA SER A 219 6.00 23.79 10.57
C SER A 219 5.80 24.47 9.20
N GLU A 220 5.96 23.71 8.12
CA GLU A 220 5.80 24.17 6.73
C GLU A 220 4.50 23.65 6.08
N ALA A 221 3.79 22.77 6.78
CA ALA A 221 2.60 22.11 6.28
C ALA A 221 1.43 23.09 6.04
N PRO A 222 0.58 22.80 5.05
CA PRO A 222 -0.66 23.56 4.88
C PRO A 222 -1.54 23.41 6.13
N ALA A 223 -1.94 24.55 6.69
CA ALA A 223 -2.79 24.62 7.87
C ALA A 223 -4.11 25.34 7.55
N GLY A 224 -5.20 24.83 8.09
CA GLY A 224 -6.53 25.43 7.98
C GLY A 224 -7.62 24.47 8.44
N ASP A 225 -8.81 24.99 8.73
CA ASP A 225 -9.94 24.21 9.26
C ASP A 225 -10.42 23.09 8.34
N SER A 226 -10.08 23.17 7.05
CA SER A 226 -10.40 22.18 6.01
C SER A 226 -9.22 21.31 5.60
N ILE A 227 -8.05 21.47 6.23
CA ILE A 227 -6.85 20.69 5.90
C ILE A 227 -6.68 19.55 6.91
N PHE A 228 -6.45 18.36 6.37
CA PHE A 228 -6.24 17.14 7.11
C PHE A 228 -4.91 16.52 6.74
N VAL A 229 -4.28 15.86 7.71
CA VAL A 229 -3.04 15.10 7.54
C VAL A 229 -3.31 13.63 7.82
N ALA A 230 -2.80 12.76 6.96
CA ALA A 230 -2.81 11.32 7.11
C ALA A 230 -1.37 10.82 7.17
N PRO A 231 -0.73 10.81 8.36
CA PRO A 231 0.57 10.19 8.51
C PRO A 231 0.47 8.67 8.35
N THR A 232 1.49 8.07 7.78
CA THR A 232 1.71 6.62 7.76
C THR A 232 2.87 6.32 8.69
N TRP A 233 2.68 5.38 9.63
CA TRP A 233 3.69 5.05 10.62
C TRP A 233 3.82 3.54 10.84
N ILE A 234 4.95 3.17 11.41
CA ILE A 234 5.29 1.80 11.83
C ILE A 234 5.77 1.80 13.28
N ASP A 235 5.70 0.64 13.92
CA ASP A 235 6.36 0.39 15.19
C ASP A 235 7.42 -0.70 15.06
N ARG A 236 8.15 -0.96 16.14
CA ARG A 236 9.25 -1.94 16.15
C ARG A 236 8.80 -3.35 15.73
N THR A 237 7.55 -3.72 15.99
CA THR A 237 7.01 -5.04 15.67
C THR A 237 6.79 -5.25 14.17
N ASP A 238 6.68 -4.15 13.41
CA ASP A 238 6.66 -4.22 11.95
C ASP A 238 7.97 -4.81 11.45
N LEU A 239 9.13 -4.23 11.81
CA LEU A 239 10.42 -4.67 11.30
C LEU A 239 10.99 -5.91 12.02
N TYR A 240 10.59 -6.14 13.27
CA TYR A 240 11.17 -7.19 14.12
C TYR A 240 10.10 -8.07 14.74
N SER A 241 9.12 -8.53 13.94
CA SER A 241 8.09 -9.46 14.41
C SER A 241 8.72 -10.65 15.13
N GLU A 242 8.32 -10.90 16.39
CA GLU A 242 8.78 -12.06 17.14
C GLU A 242 8.46 -13.34 16.33
N ARG A 243 9.46 -14.22 16.22
CA ARG A 243 9.42 -15.45 15.41
C ARG A 243 8.28 -16.38 15.76
#